data_AF-R6CHT9-F1
#
_entry.id   AF-R6CHT9-F1
#
_cell.length_a   1.000
_cell.length_b   1.000
_cell.length_c   1.000
_cell.angle_alpha   90.00
_cell.angle_beta   90.00
_cell.angle_gamma   90.00
#
_symmetry.space_group_name_H-M   'P 1'
#
loop_
_entity.id
_entity.type
_entity.pdbx_description
1 polymer ?
#
loop_
_entity_poly.entity_id
_entity_poly.type
_entity_poly.pdbx_seq_one_letter_code
_entity_poly.pdbx_strand_id
1 'polypeptide(L)'
;MNPIDIALRIATAAHAGQLDRDGYPVILHPLTVGLMGHTDEEKIAGFLHDVVEDSDITFDDLLKEGIPTGIVNAIRLLTHEKGTDYFDYVQRIIDSGNPIALQVKYNDLQHNYSRGKAYPELQAKHGKALEMVKAAIEECSKVDLYHTPSNPEIEVGIFACGCFWGTQHQYQKQKGVLNTLAGYTGGQEAFPSYADVRDHKTHHVEAVIVEFDPKQVSYESLCKLFFEIHDPAQTDGVGPDLGPQYRSCIFYRNEQQKETAERVIQILRDKGYEVNTLLLPEEPFYIGEAYHQRYYEKTGGDPYCHVRTKKF
;
A
#
# COMPACT_ATOMS: atom_id res chain seq x y z
N MET A 1 -14.68 -16.23 -8.87
CA MET A 1 -14.21 -16.50 -7.50
C MET A 1 -13.32 -15.32 -7.16
N ASN A 2 -13.52 -14.65 -6.01
CA ASN A 2 -12.65 -13.52 -5.66
C ASN A 2 -11.22 -14.04 -5.34
N PRO A 3 -10.19 -13.19 -5.31
CA PRO A 3 -8.82 -13.63 -5.05
C PRO A 3 -8.62 -14.35 -3.69
N ILE A 4 -9.36 -13.98 -2.65
CA ILE A 4 -9.33 -14.66 -1.33
C ILE A 4 -9.82 -16.11 -1.44
N ASP A 5 -10.96 -16.32 -2.10
CA ASP A 5 -11.55 -17.64 -2.28
C ASP A 5 -10.62 -18.55 -3.11
N ILE A 6 -9.96 -17.97 -4.13
CA ILE A 6 -8.95 -18.68 -4.93
C ILE A 6 -7.78 -19.11 -4.04
N ALA A 7 -7.26 -18.19 -3.23
CA ALA A 7 -6.15 -18.44 -2.32
C ALA A 7 -6.46 -19.54 -1.29
N LEU A 8 -7.63 -19.49 -0.66
CA LEU A 8 -8.10 -20.50 0.29
C LEU A 8 -8.22 -21.88 -0.36
N ARG A 9 -8.79 -21.96 -1.57
CA ARG A 9 -8.87 -23.21 -2.33
C ARG A 9 -7.48 -23.77 -2.64
N ILE A 10 -6.57 -22.93 -3.12
CA ILE A 10 -5.19 -23.33 -3.45
C ILE A 10 -4.48 -23.84 -2.20
N ALA A 11 -4.49 -23.08 -1.11
CA ALA A 11 -3.83 -23.45 0.15
C ALA A 11 -4.39 -24.77 0.70
N THR A 12 -5.72 -24.91 0.75
CA THR A 12 -6.35 -26.13 1.27
C THR A 12 -6.01 -27.36 0.42
N ALA A 13 -5.94 -27.21 -0.90
CA ALA A 13 -5.56 -28.29 -1.80
C ALA A 13 -4.07 -28.66 -1.67
N ALA A 14 -3.18 -27.67 -1.58
CA ALA A 14 -1.74 -27.86 -1.48
C ALA A 14 -1.34 -28.64 -0.23
N HIS A 15 -2.00 -28.37 0.90
CA HIS A 15 -1.71 -28.99 2.19
C HIS A 15 -2.64 -30.16 2.56
N ALA A 16 -3.45 -30.65 1.60
CA ALA A 16 -4.43 -31.70 1.85
C ALA A 16 -3.75 -33.02 2.29
N GLY A 17 -4.19 -33.55 3.44
CA GLY A 17 -3.68 -34.82 3.98
C GLY A 17 -2.29 -34.75 4.62
N GLN A 18 -1.65 -33.58 4.61
CA GLN A 18 -0.37 -33.37 5.29
C GLN A 18 -0.58 -33.17 6.79
N LEU A 19 0.26 -33.78 7.60
CA LEU A 19 0.31 -33.58 9.05
C LEU A 19 1.64 -32.95 9.45
N ASP A 20 1.59 -32.04 10.41
CA ASP A 20 2.77 -31.46 11.01
C ASP A 20 3.43 -32.42 12.03
N ARG A 21 4.53 -31.95 12.63
CA ARG A 21 5.31 -32.69 13.62
C ARG A 21 4.52 -33.11 14.87
N ASP A 22 3.43 -32.42 15.18
CA ASP A 22 2.58 -32.66 16.35
C ASP A 22 1.31 -33.45 15.98
N GLY A 23 1.18 -33.84 14.70
CA GLY A 23 0.06 -34.64 14.18
C GLY A 23 -1.17 -33.83 13.80
N TYR A 24 -1.09 -32.50 13.72
CA TYR A 24 -2.20 -31.64 13.27
C TYR A 24 -2.12 -31.38 11.76
N PRO A 25 -3.26 -31.08 11.09
CA PRO A 25 -3.24 -30.71 9.68
C PRO A 25 -2.37 -29.49 9.40
N VAL A 26 -1.44 -29.58 8.44
CA VAL A 26 -0.50 -28.50 8.10
C VAL A 26 -1.22 -27.20 7.72
N ILE A 27 -2.35 -27.32 7.02
CA ILE A 27 -3.19 -26.19 6.58
C ILE A 27 -3.61 -25.24 7.71
N LEU A 28 -3.66 -25.69 8.96
CA LEU A 28 -4.01 -24.83 10.08
C LEU A 28 -3.04 -23.66 10.25
N HIS A 29 -1.75 -23.86 9.93
CA HIS A 29 -0.76 -22.80 10.03
C HIS A 29 -0.96 -21.68 9.00
N PRO A 30 -0.97 -21.93 7.68
CA PRO A 30 -1.28 -20.90 6.69
C PRO A 30 -2.64 -20.22 6.89
N LEU A 31 -3.67 -20.96 7.31
CA LEU A 31 -4.96 -20.36 7.65
C LEU A 31 -4.86 -19.36 8.81
N THR A 32 -4.11 -19.70 9.84
CA THR A 32 -3.92 -18.80 11.01
C THR A 32 -3.14 -17.56 10.60
N VAL A 33 -2.05 -17.72 9.84
CA VAL A 33 -1.22 -16.61 9.35
C VAL A 33 -2.02 -15.66 8.47
N GLY A 34 -2.83 -16.20 7.54
CA GLY A 34 -3.71 -15.39 6.70
C GLY A 34 -4.81 -14.68 7.49
N LEU A 35 -5.46 -15.34 8.46
CA LEU A 35 -6.50 -14.72 9.30
C LEU A 35 -5.98 -13.58 10.19
N MET A 36 -4.68 -13.53 10.47
CA MET A 36 -4.04 -12.44 11.18
C MET A 36 -3.80 -11.20 10.30
N GLY A 37 -3.97 -11.28 8.97
CA GLY A 37 -3.81 -10.17 8.04
C GLY A 37 -4.91 -9.10 8.18
N HIS A 38 -4.53 -7.84 8.02
CA HIS A 38 -5.43 -6.68 8.10
C HIS A 38 -6.03 -6.32 6.75
N THR A 39 -5.28 -6.52 5.66
CA THR A 39 -5.72 -6.28 4.28
C THR A 39 -6.04 -7.60 3.57
N ASP A 40 -6.75 -7.53 2.45
CA ASP A 40 -7.05 -8.72 1.67
C ASP A 40 -5.77 -9.27 1.00
N GLU A 41 -4.85 -8.40 0.60
CA GLU A 41 -3.53 -8.78 0.10
C GLU A 41 -2.71 -9.55 1.14
N GLU A 42 -2.68 -9.08 2.39
CA GLU A 42 -2.02 -9.78 3.51
C GLU A 42 -2.67 -11.13 3.80
N LYS A 43 -4.01 -11.21 3.79
CA LYS A 43 -4.72 -12.47 4.01
C LYS A 43 -4.41 -13.49 2.91
N ILE A 44 -4.51 -13.08 1.64
CA ILE A 44 -4.20 -13.91 0.48
C ILE A 44 -2.75 -14.39 0.55
N ALA A 45 -1.80 -13.48 0.78
CA ALA A 45 -0.39 -13.82 0.91
C ALA A 45 -0.14 -14.77 2.08
N GLY A 46 -0.77 -14.53 3.24
CA GLY A 46 -0.67 -15.40 4.41
C GLY A 46 -1.26 -16.79 4.20
N PHE A 47 -2.36 -16.93 3.46
CA PHE A 47 -2.88 -18.25 3.09
C PHE A 47 -1.94 -19.01 2.16
N LEU A 48 -1.17 -18.29 1.32
CA LEU A 48 -0.33 -18.87 0.28
C LEU A 48 1.17 -18.92 0.60
N HIS A 49 1.61 -18.38 1.73
CA HIS A 49 3.03 -18.09 1.97
C HIS A 49 3.94 -19.33 1.91
N ASP A 50 3.45 -20.48 2.38
CA ASP A 50 4.17 -21.75 2.35
C ASP A 50 3.84 -22.61 1.13
N VAL A 51 2.83 -22.25 0.33
CA VAL A 51 2.30 -23.13 -0.73
C VAL A 51 3.36 -23.48 -1.76
N VAL A 52 4.20 -22.52 -2.15
CA VAL A 52 5.28 -22.75 -3.12
C VAL A 52 6.46 -23.52 -2.51
N GLU A 53 6.65 -23.43 -1.20
CA GLU A 53 7.70 -24.16 -0.48
C GLU A 53 7.32 -25.64 -0.26
N ASP A 54 6.04 -25.90 0.03
CA ASP A 54 5.54 -27.19 0.51
C ASP A 54 4.75 -28.01 -0.54
N SER A 55 4.65 -27.53 -1.78
CA SER A 55 3.93 -28.22 -2.85
C SER A 55 4.59 -28.06 -4.23
N ASP A 56 4.05 -28.73 -5.24
CA ASP A 56 4.50 -28.61 -6.64
C ASP A 56 3.97 -27.33 -7.34
N ILE A 57 3.18 -26.50 -6.65
CA ILE A 57 2.61 -25.27 -7.20
C ILE A 57 3.71 -24.22 -7.40
N THR A 58 3.77 -23.63 -8.59
CA THR A 58 4.74 -22.59 -8.91
C THR A 58 4.15 -21.18 -8.83
N PHE A 59 5.00 -20.15 -8.78
CA PHE A 59 4.57 -18.75 -8.88
C PHE A 59 3.76 -18.46 -10.16
N ASP A 60 4.10 -19.10 -11.27
CA ASP A 60 3.39 -18.95 -12.54
C ASP A 60 1.98 -19.55 -12.48
N ASP A 61 1.79 -20.61 -11.72
CA ASP A 61 0.48 -21.21 -11.51
C ASP A 61 -0.40 -20.29 -10.66
N LEU A 62 0.15 -19.65 -9.63
CA LEU A 62 -0.57 -18.63 -8.85
C LEU A 62 -1.05 -17.46 -9.74
N LEU A 63 -0.19 -16.98 -10.64
CA LEU A 63 -0.55 -15.93 -11.60
C LEU A 63 -1.66 -16.38 -12.55
N LYS A 64 -1.57 -17.60 -13.10
CA LYS A 64 -2.59 -18.16 -14.00
C LYS A 64 -3.95 -18.36 -13.32
N GLU A 65 -3.95 -18.69 -12.03
CA GLU A 65 -5.15 -18.81 -11.20
C GLU A 65 -5.77 -17.44 -10.85
N GLY A 66 -5.10 -16.34 -11.19
CA GLY A 66 -5.60 -14.98 -11.01
C GLY A 66 -5.17 -14.32 -9.70
N ILE A 67 -4.14 -14.84 -9.03
CA ILE A 67 -3.53 -14.14 -7.90
C ILE A 67 -2.78 -12.90 -8.41
N PRO A 68 -3.05 -11.71 -7.86
CA PRO A 68 -2.38 -10.47 -8.26
C PRO A 68 -0.84 -10.54 -8.19
N THR A 69 -0.16 -9.96 -9.18
CA THR A 69 1.31 -9.94 -9.27
C THR A 69 1.97 -9.38 -8.00
N GLY A 70 1.39 -8.34 -7.40
CA GLY A 70 1.91 -7.76 -6.15
C GLY A 70 1.97 -8.75 -5.00
N ILE A 71 0.95 -9.62 -4.92
CA ILE A 71 0.88 -10.69 -3.92
C ILE A 71 1.86 -11.81 -4.24
N VAL A 72 1.95 -12.22 -5.51
CA VAL A 72 2.93 -13.24 -5.93
C VAL A 72 4.38 -12.79 -5.66
N ASN A 73 4.69 -11.50 -5.84
CA ASN A 73 6.00 -10.95 -5.49
C ASN A 73 6.26 -10.96 -3.97
N ALA A 74 5.24 -10.72 -3.15
CA ALA A 74 5.36 -10.90 -1.70
C ALA A 74 5.62 -12.38 -1.34
N ILE A 75 4.89 -13.32 -1.96
CA ILE A 75 5.09 -14.76 -1.74
C ILE A 75 6.51 -15.17 -2.14
N ARG A 76 7.06 -14.66 -3.25
CA ARG A 76 8.47 -14.90 -3.64
C ARG A 76 9.48 -14.49 -2.57
N LEU A 77 9.23 -13.37 -1.88
CA LEU A 77 10.08 -12.92 -0.77
C LEU A 77 9.91 -13.82 0.46
N LEU A 78 8.71 -14.37 0.65
CA LEU A 78 8.35 -15.26 1.75
C LEU A 78 8.80 -16.71 1.54
N THR A 79 9.10 -17.15 0.32
CA THR A 79 9.59 -18.51 0.07
C THR A 79 11.07 -18.64 0.46
N HIS A 80 11.41 -19.57 1.35
CA HIS A 80 12.80 -19.78 1.78
C HIS A 80 13.56 -20.65 0.75
N GLU A 81 14.59 -20.09 0.13
CA GLU A 81 15.42 -20.82 -0.82
C GLU A 81 16.31 -21.87 -0.11
N LYS A 82 16.23 -23.14 -0.54
CA LYS A 82 17.06 -24.23 0.02
C LYS A 82 18.55 -23.88 -0.02
N GLY A 83 19.18 -23.90 1.15
CA GLY A 83 20.62 -23.63 1.30
C GLY A 83 20.98 -22.19 1.66
N THR A 84 19.99 -21.28 1.76
CA THR A 84 20.23 -19.94 2.32
C THR A 84 20.16 -19.95 3.84
N ASP A 85 20.99 -19.13 4.50
CA ASP A 85 20.89 -18.93 5.94
C ASP A 85 19.53 -18.29 6.28
N TYR A 86 18.95 -18.73 7.40
CA TYR A 86 17.62 -18.30 7.79
C TYR A 86 17.55 -16.81 8.16
N PHE A 87 18.56 -16.28 8.84
CA PHE A 87 18.57 -14.87 9.22
C PHE A 87 18.89 -13.97 8.02
N ASP A 88 19.72 -14.42 7.08
CA ASP A 88 19.92 -13.72 5.81
C ASP A 88 18.62 -13.67 4.99
N TYR A 89 17.84 -14.76 4.97
CA TYR A 89 16.52 -14.79 4.35
C TYR A 89 15.55 -13.80 5.03
N VAL A 90 15.49 -13.77 6.38
CA VAL A 90 14.67 -12.80 7.11
C VAL A 90 15.13 -11.36 6.82
N GLN A 91 16.45 -11.11 6.76
CA GLN A 91 16.99 -9.80 6.46
C GLN A 91 16.64 -9.35 5.03
N ARG A 92 16.65 -10.26 4.05
CA ARG A 92 16.17 -9.96 2.69
C ARG A 92 14.71 -9.49 2.66
N ILE A 93 13.84 -10.07 3.48
CA ILE A 93 12.44 -9.61 3.59
C ILE A 93 12.42 -8.19 4.16
N ILE A 94 13.19 -7.92 5.21
CA ILE A 94 13.30 -6.59 5.82
C ILE A 94 13.79 -5.55 4.80
N ASP A 95 14.89 -5.85 4.12
CA ASP A 95 15.54 -4.95 3.16
C ASP A 95 14.66 -4.69 1.92
N SER A 96 13.75 -5.62 1.59
CA SER A 96 12.81 -5.43 0.48
C SER A 96 11.83 -4.28 0.72
N GLY A 97 11.55 -3.95 1.98
CA GLY A 97 10.52 -2.98 2.36
C GLY A 97 9.11 -3.32 1.86
N ASN A 98 8.86 -4.56 1.45
CA ASN A 98 7.57 -5.00 0.94
C ASN A 98 6.57 -5.17 2.11
N PRO A 99 5.50 -4.35 2.20
CA PRO A 99 4.56 -4.38 3.33
C PRO A 99 3.93 -5.75 3.56
N ILE A 100 3.49 -6.39 2.48
CA ILE A 100 2.77 -7.66 2.53
C ILE A 100 3.69 -8.74 3.09
N ALA A 101 4.93 -8.81 2.56
CA ALA A 101 5.90 -9.80 3.01
C ALA A 101 6.32 -9.57 4.47
N LEU A 102 6.55 -8.31 4.88
CA LEU A 102 6.87 -7.97 6.27
C LEU A 102 5.76 -8.41 7.24
N GLN A 103 4.50 -8.04 6.94
CA GLN A 103 3.37 -8.35 7.81
C GLN A 103 3.09 -9.86 7.88
N VAL A 104 3.13 -10.54 6.73
CA VAL A 104 2.94 -12.00 6.69
C VAL A 104 4.07 -12.71 7.42
N LYS A 105 5.32 -12.25 7.27
CA LYS A 105 6.45 -12.84 8.00
C LYS A 105 6.34 -12.61 9.51
N TYR A 106 5.85 -11.45 9.93
CA TYR A 106 5.54 -11.19 11.33
C TYR A 106 4.49 -12.16 11.87
N ASN A 107 3.37 -12.33 11.15
CA ASN A 107 2.30 -13.25 11.53
C ASN A 107 2.78 -14.71 11.60
N ASP A 108 3.54 -15.16 10.60
CA ASP A 108 4.21 -16.47 10.56
C ASP A 108 5.07 -16.68 11.82
N LEU A 109 5.99 -15.75 12.10
CA LEU A 109 6.90 -15.82 13.24
C LEU A 109 6.16 -15.82 14.58
N GLN A 110 5.08 -15.04 14.72
CA GLN A 110 4.24 -15.05 15.92
C GLN A 110 3.57 -16.40 16.15
N HIS A 111 3.01 -16.99 15.09
CA HIS A 111 2.35 -18.29 15.19
C HIS A 111 3.37 -19.40 15.49
N ASN A 112 4.51 -19.40 14.79
CA ASN A 112 5.60 -20.35 15.00
C ASN A 112 6.25 -20.23 16.38
N TYR A 113 6.46 -19.01 16.89
CA TYR A 113 6.95 -18.78 18.26
C TYR A 113 5.98 -19.35 19.31
N SER A 114 4.67 -19.19 19.10
CA SER A 114 3.63 -19.68 20.00
C SER A 114 3.57 -21.21 20.04
N ARG A 115 3.69 -21.86 18.87
CA ARG A 115 3.77 -23.32 18.74
C ARG A 115 5.09 -23.91 19.24
N GLY A 116 6.18 -23.15 19.11
CA GLY A 116 7.53 -23.53 19.49
C GLY A 116 7.76 -23.70 21.01
N LYS A 117 6.78 -23.45 21.89
CA LYS A 117 6.92 -23.60 23.34
C LYS A 117 7.43 -24.99 23.78
N ALA A 118 7.13 -26.03 23.01
CA ALA A 118 7.62 -27.39 23.27
C ALA A 118 9.07 -27.64 22.77
N TYR A 119 9.65 -26.70 22.01
CA TYR A 119 10.92 -26.84 21.30
C TYR A 119 11.82 -25.58 21.51
N PRO A 120 12.60 -25.52 22.60
CA PRO A 120 13.32 -24.30 23.01
C PRO A 120 14.25 -23.69 21.95
N GLU A 121 14.96 -24.52 21.16
CA GLU A 121 15.86 -24.04 20.11
C GLU A 121 15.10 -23.35 18.97
N LEU A 122 13.95 -23.91 18.56
CA LEU A 122 13.08 -23.31 17.55
C LEU A 122 12.44 -22.04 18.09
N GLN A 123 11.99 -22.06 19.34
CA GLN A 123 11.43 -20.86 19.97
C GLN A 123 12.45 -19.72 20.03
N ALA A 124 13.71 -20.00 20.36
CA ALA A 124 14.78 -19.01 20.36
C ALA A 124 15.06 -18.47 18.94
N LYS A 125 15.13 -19.35 17.93
CA LYS A 125 15.33 -18.98 16.52
C LYS A 125 14.22 -18.05 16.02
N HIS A 126 12.95 -18.45 16.19
CA HIS A 126 11.80 -17.66 15.76
C HIS A 126 11.65 -16.38 16.58
N GLY A 127 11.95 -16.42 17.88
CA GLY A 127 11.93 -15.23 18.74
C GLY A 127 12.91 -14.15 18.28
N LYS A 128 14.15 -14.53 17.93
CA LYS A 128 15.13 -13.57 17.40
C LYS A 128 14.68 -12.95 16.07
N ALA A 129 14.17 -13.77 15.14
CA ALA A 129 13.65 -13.26 13.87
C ALA A 129 12.40 -12.38 14.07
N LEU A 130 11.53 -12.73 15.03
CA LEU A 130 10.34 -11.95 15.38
C LEU A 130 10.73 -10.55 15.84
N GLU A 131 11.73 -10.41 16.71
CA GLU A 131 12.23 -9.11 17.15
C GLU A 131 12.82 -8.28 15.99
N MET A 132 13.55 -8.91 15.06
CA MET A 132 14.09 -8.23 13.87
C MET A 132 12.96 -7.66 13.00
N VAL A 133 11.97 -8.48 12.66
CA VAL A 133 10.84 -8.07 11.81
C VAL A 133 9.97 -7.05 12.54
N LYS A 134 9.74 -7.23 13.85
CA LYS A 134 8.99 -6.28 14.68
C LYS A 134 9.66 -4.91 14.70
N ALA A 135 10.97 -4.84 14.92
CA ALA A 135 11.71 -3.58 14.89
C ALA A 135 11.62 -2.91 13.51
N ALA A 136 11.70 -3.68 12.42
CA ALA A 136 11.53 -3.17 11.07
C ALA A 136 10.11 -2.60 10.83
N ILE A 137 9.07 -3.29 11.32
CA ILE A 137 7.68 -2.81 11.24
C ILE A 137 7.49 -1.55 12.07
N GLU A 138 8.01 -1.50 13.29
CA GLU A 138 7.93 -0.31 14.17
C GLU A 138 8.60 0.90 13.52
N GLU A 139 9.77 0.72 12.91
CA GLU A 139 10.44 1.77 12.16
C GLU A 139 9.62 2.21 10.94
N CYS A 140 9.08 1.25 10.18
CA CYS A 140 8.26 1.55 9.00
C CYS A 140 6.92 2.18 9.34
N SER A 141 6.42 1.98 10.57
CA SER A 141 5.12 2.51 11.04
C SER A 141 5.19 3.94 11.56
N LYS A 142 6.37 4.56 11.55
CA LYS A 142 6.51 5.97 11.92
C LYS A 142 5.91 6.86 10.85
N VAL A 143 5.27 7.92 11.32
CA VAL A 143 4.68 8.99 10.53
C VAL A 143 5.42 10.26 10.89
N ASP A 144 5.85 11.00 9.87
CA ASP A 144 6.63 12.23 10.04
C ASP A 144 5.85 13.44 9.53
N LEU A 145 6.13 14.62 10.07
CA LEU A 145 5.55 15.86 9.55
C LEU A 145 6.32 16.28 8.29
N TYR A 146 5.61 16.54 7.20
CA TYR A 146 6.21 17.03 5.97
C TYR A 146 6.70 18.48 6.13
N HIS A 147 7.89 18.75 5.60
CA HIS A 147 8.47 20.07 5.52
C HIS A 147 8.79 20.40 4.06
N THR A 148 8.38 21.60 3.64
CA THR A 148 8.65 22.06 2.28
C THR A 148 10.15 22.13 2.01
N PRO A 149 10.62 21.65 0.84
CA PRO A 149 12.01 21.81 0.42
C PRO A 149 12.47 23.26 0.50
N SER A 150 13.71 23.49 0.94
CA SER A 150 14.29 24.84 1.01
C SER A 150 14.67 25.40 -0.36
N ASN A 151 14.67 24.58 -1.42
CA ASN A 151 15.00 24.99 -2.78
C ASN A 151 13.81 25.75 -3.41
N PRO A 152 13.94 27.06 -3.72
CA PRO A 152 12.86 27.85 -4.30
C PRO A 152 12.54 27.49 -5.76
N GLU A 153 13.38 26.68 -6.43
CA GLU A 153 13.08 26.16 -7.77
C GLU A 153 12.10 24.98 -7.75
N ILE A 154 11.74 24.47 -6.57
CA ILE A 154 10.79 23.36 -6.41
C ILE A 154 9.44 23.94 -5.98
N GLU A 155 8.40 23.64 -6.75
CA GLU A 155 7.03 23.87 -6.35
C GLU A 155 6.40 22.58 -5.81
N VAL A 156 5.36 22.73 -4.99
CA VAL A 156 4.67 21.61 -4.35
C VAL A 156 3.18 21.70 -4.58
N GLY A 157 2.56 20.60 -5.01
CA GLY A 157 1.12 20.42 -5.04
C GLY A 157 0.68 19.30 -4.09
N ILE A 158 -0.56 19.38 -3.59
CA ILE A 158 -1.12 18.39 -2.67
C ILE A 158 -2.46 17.91 -3.24
N PHE A 159 -2.54 16.62 -3.55
CA PHE A 159 -3.67 16.03 -4.27
C PHE A 159 -4.22 14.80 -3.53
N ALA A 160 -5.53 14.77 -3.30
CA ALA A 160 -6.26 13.65 -2.69
C ALA A 160 -7.37 13.19 -3.64
N CYS A 161 -7.39 11.93 -4.05
CA CYS A 161 -8.41 11.42 -4.96
C CYS A 161 -8.63 9.91 -4.83
N GLY A 162 -8.85 9.39 -3.63
CA GLY A 162 -8.97 7.96 -3.38
C GLY A 162 -7.69 7.36 -2.83
N CYS A 163 -7.48 6.05 -3.02
CA CYS A 163 -6.26 5.38 -2.59
C CYS A 163 -5.00 6.14 -3.05
N PHE A 164 -4.19 6.58 -2.10
CA PHE A 164 -2.96 7.32 -2.36
C PHE A 164 -1.89 6.51 -3.11
N TRP A 165 -1.96 5.17 -3.12
CA TRP A 165 -0.99 4.33 -3.84
C TRP A 165 -1.14 4.52 -5.35
N GLY A 166 -2.39 4.50 -5.85
CA GLY A 166 -2.70 4.74 -7.25
C GLY A 166 -2.36 6.19 -7.64
N THR A 167 -2.74 7.13 -6.77
CA THR A 167 -2.43 8.55 -6.95
C THR A 167 -0.92 8.81 -7.07
N GLN A 168 -0.12 8.32 -6.10
CA GLN A 168 1.33 8.49 -6.08
C GLN A 168 1.96 7.89 -7.35
N HIS A 169 1.54 6.67 -7.70
CA HIS A 169 2.03 5.98 -8.89
C HIS A 169 1.82 6.76 -10.19
N GLN A 170 0.69 7.46 -10.35
CA GLN A 170 0.41 8.27 -11.53
C GLN A 170 1.29 9.53 -11.61
N TYR A 171 1.53 10.19 -10.47
CA TYR A 171 2.39 11.38 -10.41
C TYR A 171 3.86 11.06 -10.61
N GLN A 172 4.36 9.95 -10.05
CA GLN A 172 5.76 9.52 -10.19
C GLN A 172 6.18 9.32 -11.65
N LYS A 173 5.24 9.01 -12.54
CA LYS A 173 5.49 8.81 -13.98
C LYS A 173 5.60 10.12 -14.77
N GLN A 174 5.27 11.27 -14.18
CA GLN A 174 5.27 12.54 -14.90
C GLN A 174 6.67 13.13 -14.99
N LYS A 175 7.11 13.43 -16.21
CA LYS A 175 8.36 14.17 -16.42
C LYS A 175 8.28 15.54 -15.75
N GLY A 176 9.28 15.87 -14.94
CA GLY A 176 9.34 17.12 -14.17
C GLY A 176 8.86 17.00 -12.73
N VAL A 177 8.19 15.88 -12.36
CA VAL A 177 7.99 15.54 -10.95
C VAL A 177 9.30 15.02 -10.38
N LEU A 178 9.71 15.58 -9.24
CA LEU A 178 10.99 15.34 -8.58
C LEU A 178 10.86 14.36 -7.42
N ASN A 179 9.78 14.49 -6.64
CA ASN A 179 9.49 13.64 -5.49
C ASN A 179 7.98 13.54 -5.26
N THR A 180 7.54 12.42 -4.69
CA THR A 180 6.14 12.23 -4.29
C THR A 180 6.07 11.52 -2.95
N LEU A 181 5.25 12.01 -2.02
CA LEU A 181 5.07 11.40 -0.71
C LEU A 181 3.58 11.14 -0.47
N ALA A 182 3.22 9.88 -0.19
CA ALA A 182 1.88 9.51 0.23
C ALA A 182 1.70 9.84 1.71
N GLY A 183 0.49 10.21 2.14
CA GLY A 183 0.25 10.56 3.54
C GLY A 183 -1.15 11.09 3.80
N TYR A 184 -1.28 11.81 4.91
CA TYR A 184 -2.55 12.20 5.51
C TYR A 184 -2.59 13.71 5.75
N THR A 185 -3.71 14.35 5.40
CA THR A 185 -3.91 15.79 5.66
C THR A 185 -5.39 16.15 5.77
N GLY A 186 -5.68 17.39 6.18
CA GLY A 186 -7.04 17.93 6.31
C GLY A 186 -7.79 17.55 7.60
N GLY A 187 -7.25 16.63 8.40
CA GLY A 187 -7.72 16.32 9.76
C GLY A 187 -7.00 17.15 10.83
N GLN A 188 -7.54 17.13 12.06
CA GLN A 188 -6.99 17.89 13.19
C GLN A 188 -6.06 17.02 14.07
N GLU A 189 -6.12 15.70 13.91
CA GLU A 189 -5.37 14.74 14.71
C GLU A 189 -3.88 14.75 14.31
N ALA A 190 -2.97 14.88 15.28
CA ALA A 190 -1.55 14.88 14.99
C ALA A 190 -0.98 13.46 14.87
N PHE A 191 -0.08 13.24 13.90
CA PHE A 191 0.60 11.97 13.65
C PHE A 191 -0.38 10.78 13.57
N PRO A 192 -1.39 10.83 12.67
CA PRO A 192 -2.38 9.78 12.55
C PRO A 192 -1.72 8.48 12.03
N SER A 193 -2.15 7.33 12.57
CA SER A 193 -1.78 6.02 12.00
C SER A 193 -2.72 5.66 10.84
N TYR A 194 -2.25 4.86 9.89
CA TYR A 194 -3.09 4.32 8.83
C TYR A 194 -4.34 3.63 9.39
N ALA A 195 -4.19 2.86 10.47
CA ALA A 195 -5.31 2.17 11.11
C ALA A 195 -6.38 3.15 11.61
N ASP A 196 -5.98 4.29 12.18
CA ASP A 196 -6.93 5.29 12.65
C ASP A 196 -7.61 6.04 11.49
N VAL A 197 -6.88 6.31 10.41
CA VAL A 197 -7.44 6.92 9.19
C VAL A 197 -8.44 5.96 8.52
N ARG A 198 -8.04 4.71 8.31
CA ARG A 198 -8.85 3.66 7.70
C ARG A 198 -10.11 3.37 8.50
N ASP A 199 -10.02 3.33 9.82
CA ASP A 199 -11.15 3.08 10.72
C ASP A 199 -12.04 4.33 10.95
N HIS A 200 -11.81 5.41 10.21
CA HIS A 200 -12.55 6.68 10.31
C HIS A 200 -12.50 7.34 11.70
N LYS A 201 -11.43 7.08 12.48
CA LYS A 201 -11.21 7.70 13.79
C LYS A 201 -10.58 9.08 13.69
N THR A 202 -10.15 9.47 12.48
CA THR A 202 -9.59 10.78 12.17
C THR A 202 -10.38 11.45 11.05
N HIS A 203 -10.13 12.75 10.86
CA HIS A 203 -10.75 13.53 9.78
C HIS A 203 -9.81 13.73 8.59
N HIS A 204 -8.70 12.99 8.55
CA HIS A 204 -7.73 13.06 7.48
C HIS A 204 -8.22 12.40 6.20
N VAL A 205 -7.69 12.87 5.08
CA VAL A 205 -7.79 12.20 3.78
C VAL A 205 -6.44 11.62 3.37
N GLU A 206 -6.48 10.55 2.60
CA GLU A 206 -5.32 10.06 1.87
C GLU A 206 -4.96 11.06 0.76
N ALA A 207 -3.73 11.56 0.80
CA ALA A 207 -3.23 12.57 -0.11
C ALA A 207 -1.80 12.29 -0.52
N VAL A 208 -1.37 12.96 -1.60
CA VAL A 208 -0.01 12.88 -2.13
C VAL A 208 0.57 14.29 -2.25
N ILE A 209 1.73 14.49 -1.62
CA ILE A 209 2.64 15.59 -1.92
C ILE A 209 3.30 15.31 -3.26
N VAL A 210 3.31 16.28 -4.15
CA VAL A 210 3.99 16.25 -5.44
C VAL A 210 4.94 17.43 -5.51
N GLU A 211 6.23 17.17 -5.36
CA GLU A 211 7.30 18.15 -5.58
C GLU A 211 7.70 18.12 -7.05
N PHE A 212 7.74 19.28 -7.72
CA PHE A 212 7.99 19.35 -9.16
C PHE A 212 8.82 20.57 -9.56
N ASP A 213 9.50 20.45 -10.70
CA ASP A 213 10.18 21.56 -11.37
C ASP A 213 9.18 22.28 -12.29
N PRO A 214 8.77 23.53 -11.96
CA PRO A 214 7.79 24.29 -12.74
C PRO A 214 8.28 24.62 -14.16
N LYS A 215 9.59 24.52 -14.44
CA LYS A 215 10.15 24.69 -15.79
C LYS A 215 9.92 23.47 -16.67
N GLN A 216 9.65 22.30 -16.09
CA GLN A 216 9.43 21.04 -16.81
C GLN A 216 7.96 20.61 -16.84
N VAL A 217 7.22 20.83 -15.75
CA VAL A 217 5.80 20.53 -15.66
C VAL A 217 5.07 21.63 -14.89
N SER A 218 3.95 22.11 -15.41
CA SER A 218 3.16 23.15 -14.74
C SER A 218 2.18 22.57 -13.74
N TYR A 219 1.84 23.35 -12.70
CA TYR A 219 0.76 23.00 -11.77
C TYR A 219 -0.57 22.72 -12.48
N GLU A 220 -0.90 23.48 -13.54
CA GLU A 220 -2.08 23.23 -14.37
C GLU A 220 -2.06 21.82 -15.00
N SER A 221 -0.90 21.36 -15.47
CA SER A 221 -0.75 20.01 -16.05
C SER A 221 -0.95 18.92 -14.99
N LEU A 222 -0.49 19.16 -13.76
CA LEU A 222 -0.70 18.26 -12.62
C LEU A 222 -2.18 18.23 -12.18
N CYS A 223 -2.88 19.38 -12.19
CA CYS A 223 -4.33 19.44 -11.98
C CYS A 223 -5.09 18.71 -13.11
N LYS A 224 -4.66 18.82 -14.36
CA LYS A 224 -5.30 18.07 -15.45
C LYS A 224 -5.13 16.57 -15.25
N LEU A 225 -3.92 16.11 -14.91
CA LEU A 225 -3.68 14.71 -14.58
C LEU A 225 -4.56 14.24 -13.42
N PHE A 226 -4.66 15.02 -12.34
CA PHE A 226 -5.53 14.74 -11.19
C PHE A 226 -6.94 14.34 -11.65
N PHE A 227 -7.57 15.16 -12.50
CA PHE A 227 -8.90 14.88 -13.00
C PHE A 227 -8.97 13.74 -14.03
N GLU A 228 -7.86 13.35 -14.64
CA GLU A 228 -7.79 12.22 -15.56
C GLU A 228 -7.62 10.87 -14.85
N ILE A 229 -7.18 10.86 -13.59
CA ILE A 229 -6.88 9.63 -12.84
C ILE A 229 -7.98 9.24 -11.84
N HIS A 230 -9.12 9.94 -11.82
CA HIS A 230 -10.30 9.51 -11.06
C HIS A 230 -11.60 10.06 -11.67
N ASP A 231 -12.74 9.62 -11.11
CA ASP A 231 -14.04 10.23 -11.37
C ASP A 231 -14.31 11.38 -10.37
N PRO A 232 -14.25 12.65 -10.80
CA PRO A 232 -14.46 13.79 -9.92
C PRO A 232 -15.94 14.05 -9.60
N ALA A 233 -16.89 13.28 -10.14
CA ALA A 233 -18.30 13.38 -9.77
C ALA A 233 -18.60 12.68 -8.44
N GLN A 234 -17.76 11.72 -8.01
CA GLN A 234 -17.96 11.00 -6.76
C GLN A 234 -17.68 11.90 -5.55
N THR A 235 -18.56 11.85 -4.54
CA THR A 235 -18.51 12.71 -3.34
C THR A 235 -17.92 12.00 -2.12
N ASP A 236 -18.29 10.74 -1.90
CA ASP A 236 -17.99 9.99 -0.67
C ASP A 236 -16.91 8.91 -0.89
N GLY A 237 -15.92 9.23 -1.72
CA GLY A 237 -14.83 8.34 -2.09
C GLY A 237 -14.55 8.37 -3.60
N VAL A 238 -13.61 7.55 -4.04
CA VAL A 238 -13.19 7.47 -5.44
C VAL A 238 -13.03 6.01 -5.87
N GLY A 239 -13.66 5.66 -7.00
CA GLY A 239 -13.63 4.33 -7.56
C GLY A 239 -14.20 3.30 -6.58
N PRO A 240 -13.48 2.19 -6.31
CA PRO A 240 -13.88 1.19 -5.32
C PRO A 240 -13.68 1.64 -3.86
N ASP A 241 -12.90 2.71 -3.62
CA ASP A 241 -12.54 3.17 -2.28
C ASP A 241 -13.58 4.16 -1.76
N LEU A 242 -14.49 3.67 -0.92
CA LEU A 242 -15.59 4.44 -0.35
C LEU A 242 -15.29 4.84 1.09
N GLY A 243 -15.47 6.13 1.39
CA GLY A 243 -15.20 6.70 2.70
C GLY A 243 -14.69 8.14 2.64
N PRO A 244 -14.89 8.94 3.70
CA PRO A 244 -14.47 10.33 3.74
C PRO A 244 -12.96 10.52 3.56
N GLN A 245 -12.14 9.53 3.95
CA GLN A 245 -10.69 9.55 3.75
C GLN A 245 -10.27 9.46 2.28
N TYR A 246 -11.16 9.00 1.39
CA TYR A 246 -10.90 8.79 -0.04
C TYR A 246 -11.48 9.90 -0.92
N ARG A 247 -12.05 10.96 -0.33
CA ARG A 247 -12.70 12.04 -1.06
C ARG A 247 -11.73 12.80 -1.98
N SER A 248 -12.28 13.37 -3.05
CA SER A 248 -11.53 14.20 -4.00
C SER A 248 -11.27 15.60 -3.43
N CYS A 249 -10.00 15.95 -3.18
CA CYS A 249 -9.56 17.27 -2.73
C CYS A 249 -8.25 17.72 -3.41
N ILE A 250 -8.11 19.02 -3.61
CA ILE A 250 -6.84 19.67 -3.92
C ILE A 250 -6.56 20.66 -2.79
N PHE A 251 -5.41 20.52 -2.11
CA PHE A 251 -5.00 21.47 -1.08
C PHE A 251 -4.04 22.50 -1.70
N TYR A 252 -4.55 23.71 -1.91
CA TYR A 252 -3.79 24.79 -2.54
C TYR A 252 -2.87 25.48 -1.52
N ARG A 253 -1.63 25.75 -1.95
CA ARG A 253 -0.62 26.40 -1.09
C ARG A 253 -0.61 27.91 -1.19
N ASN A 254 -1.23 28.46 -2.24
CA ASN A 254 -1.36 29.88 -2.50
C ASN A 254 -2.52 30.16 -3.45
N GLU A 255 -2.88 31.44 -3.61
CA GLU A 255 -4.00 31.86 -4.47
C GLU A 255 -3.77 31.50 -5.94
N GLN A 256 -2.53 31.54 -6.44
CA GLN A 256 -2.25 31.18 -7.84
C GLN A 256 -2.57 29.70 -8.14
N GLN A 257 -2.28 28.80 -7.19
CA GLN A 257 -2.67 27.39 -7.29
C GLN A 257 -4.18 27.23 -7.22
N LYS A 258 -4.86 27.96 -6.33
CA LYS A 258 -6.32 27.95 -6.22
C LYS A 258 -6.98 28.37 -7.53
N GLU A 259 -6.63 29.55 -8.05
CA GLU A 259 -7.15 30.07 -9.33
C GLU A 259 -6.88 29.11 -10.50
N THR A 260 -5.71 28.47 -10.50
CA THR A 260 -5.37 27.48 -11.53
C THR A 260 -6.23 26.22 -11.44
N ALA A 261 -6.45 25.69 -10.23
CA ALA A 261 -7.32 24.56 -10.02
C ALA A 261 -8.78 24.89 -10.39
N GLU A 262 -9.29 26.06 -10.01
CA GLU A 262 -10.62 26.55 -10.39
C GLU A 262 -10.79 26.64 -11.91
N ARG A 263 -9.78 27.16 -12.63
CA ARG A 263 -9.78 27.21 -14.09
C ARG A 263 -9.87 25.83 -14.72
N VAL A 264 -9.09 24.86 -14.23
CA VAL A 264 -9.12 23.47 -14.73
C VAL A 264 -10.48 22.82 -14.46
N ILE A 265 -11.07 23.06 -13.29
CA ILE A 265 -12.43 22.62 -12.96
C ILE A 265 -13.44 23.23 -13.94
N GLN A 266 -13.34 24.52 -14.23
CA GLN A 266 -14.26 25.18 -15.15
C GLN A 266 -14.16 24.61 -16.57
N ILE A 267 -12.95 24.32 -17.06
CA ILE A 267 -12.75 23.66 -18.37
C ILE A 267 -13.48 22.31 -18.43
N LEU A 268 -13.47 21.52 -17.35
CA LEU A 268 -14.20 20.24 -17.31
C LEU A 268 -15.71 20.44 -17.27
N ARG A 269 -16.20 21.39 -16.47
CA ARG A 269 -17.62 21.71 -16.40
C ARG A 269 -18.16 22.21 -17.74
N ASP A 270 -17.40 23.03 -18.45
CA ASP A 270 -17.74 23.50 -19.80
C ASP A 270 -17.78 22.34 -20.82
N LYS A 271 -17.01 21.27 -20.60
CA LYS A 271 -17.07 20.03 -21.38
C LYS A 271 -18.22 19.09 -20.96
N GLY A 272 -19.00 19.45 -19.94
CA GLY A 272 -20.17 18.69 -19.47
C GLY A 272 -19.87 17.67 -18.37
N TYR A 273 -18.67 17.70 -17.76
CA TYR A 273 -18.38 16.85 -16.60
C TYR A 273 -18.93 17.46 -15.31
N GLU A 274 -19.47 16.61 -14.44
CA GLU A 274 -19.71 16.95 -13.04
C GLU A 274 -18.40 16.90 -12.26
N VAL A 275 -18.14 17.91 -11.43
CA VAL A 275 -16.90 18.05 -10.65
C VAL A 275 -17.23 18.52 -9.25
N ASN A 276 -17.08 17.60 -8.30
CA ASN A 276 -17.39 17.74 -6.87
C ASN A 276 -16.13 17.82 -5.99
N THR A 277 -14.93 17.86 -6.61
CA THR A 277 -13.64 18.05 -5.92
C THR A 277 -13.64 19.30 -5.06
N LEU A 278 -13.19 19.17 -3.81
CA LEU A 278 -13.02 20.28 -2.88
C LEU A 278 -11.67 20.98 -3.11
N LEU A 279 -11.68 22.32 -3.12
CA LEU A 279 -10.46 23.14 -3.06
C LEU A 279 -10.31 23.67 -1.63
N LEU A 280 -9.26 23.23 -0.94
CA LEU A 280 -9.01 23.56 0.47
C LEU A 280 -7.64 24.23 0.61
N PRO A 281 -7.44 25.15 1.57
CA PRO A 281 -6.09 25.65 1.85
C PRO A 281 -5.19 24.52 2.36
N GLU A 282 -3.88 24.65 2.15
CA GLU A 282 -2.87 23.75 2.73
C GLU A 282 -3.01 23.65 4.26
N GLU A 283 -3.02 22.42 4.75
CA GLU A 283 -3.01 22.04 6.16
C GLU A 283 -1.74 21.21 6.44
N PRO A 284 -1.39 20.93 7.71
CA PRO A 284 -0.30 20.02 8.03
C PRO A 284 -0.44 18.69 7.27
N PHE A 285 0.66 18.25 6.66
CA PHE A 285 0.73 16.98 5.96
C PHE A 285 1.61 16.01 6.74
N TYR A 286 1.03 14.86 7.10
CA TYR A 286 1.72 13.79 7.78
C TYR A 286 2.14 12.75 6.73
N ILE A 287 3.44 12.60 6.53
CA ILE A 287 4.04 11.59 5.65
C ILE A 287 3.61 10.22 6.19
N GLY A 288 2.84 9.50 5.39
CA GLY A 288 2.37 8.17 5.74
C GLY A 288 3.53 7.20 5.90
N GLU A 289 3.25 6.10 6.57
CA GLU A 289 4.19 5.05 6.92
C GLU A 289 5.06 4.63 5.71
N ALA A 290 6.31 4.27 5.98
CA ALA A 290 7.31 3.99 4.94
C ALA A 290 6.83 2.91 3.96
N TYR A 291 6.00 1.98 4.42
CA TYR A 291 5.46 0.89 3.60
C TYR A 291 4.37 1.34 2.60
N HIS A 292 3.71 2.48 2.82
CA HIS A 292 2.80 3.09 1.84
C HIS A 292 3.56 3.82 0.72
N GLN A 293 4.79 4.26 1.01
CA GLN A 293 5.59 4.99 0.02
C GLN A 293 5.98 4.09 -1.13
N ARG A 294 5.68 4.53 -2.35
CA ARG A 294 6.03 3.85 -3.61
C ARG A 294 5.52 2.41 -3.64
N TYR A 295 4.32 2.19 -3.11
CA TYR A 295 3.73 0.87 -2.90
C TYR A 295 3.84 -0.02 -4.15
N TYR A 296 3.41 0.47 -5.32
CA TYR A 296 3.45 -0.31 -6.57
C TYR A 296 4.86 -0.53 -7.15
N GLU A 297 5.84 0.33 -6.83
CA GLU A 297 7.25 0.06 -7.18
C GLU A 297 7.80 -1.10 -6.34
N LYS A 298 7.42 -1.17 -5.06
CA LYS A 298 7.87 -2.20 -4.11
C LYS A 298 7.18 -3.54 -4.31
N THR A 299 5.88 -3.53 -4.58
CA THR A 299 5.09 -4.76 -4.72
C THR A 299 5.13 -5.30 -6.14
N GLY A 300 5.33 -4.48 -7.17
CA GLY A 300 5.33 -4.90 -8.56
C GLY A 300 3.92 -5.27 -9.01
N GLY A 301 3.19 -4.29 -9.51
CA GLY A 301 1.83 -4.41 -10.04
C GLY A 301 1.34 -3.09 -10.61
N ASP A 302 0.13 -3.10 -11.16
CA ASP A 302 -0.55 -1.88 -11.61
C ASP A 302 -1.64 -1.49 -10.61
N PRO A 303 -1.94 -0.19 -10.49
CA PRO A 303 -3.06 0.29 -9.69
C PRO A 303 -4.39 -0.40 -10.06
N TYR A 304 -5.05 -0.99 -9.06
CA TYR A 304 -6.41 -1.51 -9.21
C TYR A 304 -7.43 -0.36 -9.38
N CYS A 305 -7.11 0.80 -8.82
CA CYS A 305 -7.79 2.08 -8.93
C CYS A 305 -6.99 3.03 -9.85
N HIS A 306 -7.52 4.22 -10.15
CA HIS A 306 -6.78 5.29 -10.86
C HIS A 306 -6.28 4.98 -12.27
N VAL A 307 -7.11 4.33 -13.10
CA VAL A 307 -6.83 4.17 -14.53
C VAL A 307 -7.01 5.51 -15.24
N ARG A 308 -5.93 6.01 -15.86
CA ARG A 308 -5.95 7.32 -16.53
C ARG A 308 -6.89 7.31 -17.74
N THR A 309 -7.87 8.20 -17.73
CA THR A 309 -8.77 8.49 -18.85
C THR A 309 -8.55 9.92 -19.31
N LYS A 310 -8.18 10.12 -20.58
CA LYS A 310 -7.90 11.46 -21.12
C LYS A 310 -9.17 12.32 -21.18
N LYS A 311 -9.14 13.51 -20.57
CA LYS A 311 -10.26 14.47 -20.52
C LYS A 311 -9.91 15.82 -21.14
N PHE A 312 -8.63 16.15 -21.26
CA PHE A 312 -8.17 17.45 -21.77
C PHE A 312 -7.68 17.39 -23.21
#